data_AF-A0A840D5A8-F1
#
_entry.id   AF-A0A840D5A8-F1
#
_cell.length_a   1.000
_cell.length_b   1.000
_cell.length_c   1.000
_cell.angle_alpha   90.00
_cell.angle_beta   90.00
_cell.angle_gamma   90.00
#
_symmetry.space_group_name_H-M   'P 1'
#
loop_
_entity.id
_entity.type
_entity.pdbx_description
1 polymer ?
#
loop_
_entity_poly.entity_id
_entity_poly.type
_entity_poly.pdbx_seq_one_letter_code
_entity_poly.pdbx_strand_id
1 'polypeptide(L)'
;MRPIINIKNLNVYLNYPTGDKVSELLNAKASATTSTMSKDAKSYPNAYAPDGVYIATKEGNCWLPSHFKDSGETLRGVAVIGKGHRIVVAPNGSEKGIVLLDSNKTLPGDRYSDYTQGLKDNDGLSNTEKLLDLGSPAAKYCKELGEEWYLPTFAEMCLIHEYKKELDECLLLVGNSLYDGWHWTSTRYGDTSHFAFDWSNGCRCSGDQSGGDRVRPVSALSLTI
;
A
#
# COMPACT_ATOMS: atom_id res chain seq x y z
N MET A 1 -2.80 -34.18 47.98
CA MET A 1 -2.55 -35.09 46.84
C MET A 1 -3.64 -34.83 45.80
N ARG A 2 -3.30 -34.36 44.59
CA ARG A 2 -4.30 -34.13 43.51
C ARG A 2 -4.34 -35.37 42.61
N PRO A 3 -5.52 -35.86 42.16
CA PRO A 3 -5.56 -36.99 41.24
C PRO A 3 -5.07 -36.56 39.85
N ILE A 4 -4.20 -37.38 39.25
CA ILE A 4 -3.84 -37.27 37.84
C ILE A 4 -4.73 -38.26 37.09
N ILE A 5 -5.59 -37.74 36.21
CA ILE A 5 -6.40 -38.57 35.30
C ILE A 5 -5.66 -38.62 33.97
N ASN A 6 -5.28 -39.83 33.53
CA ASN A 6 -4.55 -40.05 32.29
C ASN A 6 -5.50 -40.66 31.25
N ILE A 7 -6.07 -39.82 30.38
CA ILE A 7 -7.02 -40.25 29.34
C ILE A 7 -6.24 -40.57 28.08
N LYS A 8 -6.07 -41.87 27.76
CA LYS A 8 -5.34 -42.31 26.56
C LYS A 8 -6.19 -42.40 25.30
N ASN A 9 -7.52 -42.37 25.40
CA ASN A 9 -8.44 -42.51 24.26
C ASN A 9 -9.66 -41.60 24.42
N LEU A 10 -9.51 -40.32 24.09
CA LEU A 10 -10.62 -39.38 23.99
C LEU A 10 -11.16 -39.40 22.55
N ASN A 11 -12.24 -40.14 22.32
CA ASN A 11 -12.99 -40.05 21.06
C ASN A 11 -14.01 -38.91 21.17
N VAL A 12 -13.65 -37.75 20.65
CA VAL A 12 -14.56 -36.61 20.50
C VAL A 12 -15.37 -36.81 19.23
N TYR A 13 -16.68 -37.05 19.37
CA TYR A 13 -17.60 -36.96 18.25
C TYR A 13 -18.02 -35.50 18.07
N LEU A 14 -17.47 -34.84 17.05
CA LEU A 14 -17.95 -33.53 16.63
C LEU A 14 -19.30 -33.72 15.92
N ASN A 15 -20.38 -33.28 16.57
CA ASN A 15 -21.65 -33.08 15.88
C ASN A 15 -21.49 -31.89 14.93
N TYR A 16 -21.11 -32.16 13.69
CA TYR A 16 -21.25 -31.19 12.62
C TYR A 16 -22.76 -30.98 12.41
N PRO A 17 -23.28 -29.74 12.49
CA PRO A 17 -24.65 -29.49 12.09
C PRO A 17 -24.79 -29.91 10.63
N THR A 18 -25.68 -30.87 10.38
CA THR A 18 -26.03 -31.32 9.04
C THR A 18 -26.42 -30.13 8.18
N GLY A 19 -25.95 -30.16 6.94
CA GLY A 19 -25.90 -29.03 6.02
C GLY A 19 -27.21 -28.25 5.95
N ASP A 20 -27.08 -26.96 6.27
CA ASP A 20 -27.91 -25.85 5.79
C ASP A 20 -27.33 -24.55 6.36
N LYS A 21 -26.91 -24.53 7.64
CA LYS A 21 -26.36 -23.32 8.27
C LYS A 21 -24.97 -22.91 7.79
N VAL A 22 -24.09 -23.87 7.50
CA VAL A 22 -22.74 -23.56 6.97
C VAL A 22 -22.85 -23.08 5.52
N SER A 23 -23.74 -23.68 4.75
CA SER A 23 -24.11 -23.26 3.40
C SER A 23 -24.74 -21.87 3.41
N GLU A 24 -25.64 -21.57 4.35
CA GLU A 24 -26.23 -20.24 4.55
C GLU A 24 -25.18 -19.19 4.99
N LEU A 25 -24.22 -19.54 5.85
CA LEU A 25 -23.12 -18.65 6.25
C LEU A 25 -22.15 -18.39 5.09
N LEU A 26 -21.85 -19.42 4.30
CA LEU A 26 -21.04 -19.30 3.09
C LEU A 26 -21.79 -18.52 2.01
N ASN A 27 -23.10 -18.72 1.87
CA ASN A 27 -23.95 -17.99 0.93
C ASN A 27 -24.25 -16.56 1.39
N ALA A 28 -24.30 -16.28 2.69
CA ALA A 28 -24.40 -14.92 3.23
C ALA A 28 -23.08 -14.16 3.02
N LYS A 29 -21.94 -14.82 3.21
CA LYS A 29 -20.63 -14.26 2.83
C LYS A 29 -20.50 -14.09 1.32
N ALA A 30 -20.92 -15.07 0.52
CA ALA A 30 -20.88 -15.00 -0.94
C ALA A 30 -21.87 -13.95 -1.48
N SER A 31 -23.06 -13.81 -0.90
CA SER A 31 -24.05 -12.77 -1.23
C SER A 31 -23.61 -11.38 -0.76
N ALA A 32 -22.80 -11.27 0.29
CA ALA A 32 -22.08 -10.04 0.61
C ALA A 32 -20.93 -9.76 -0.38
N THR A 33 -20.38 -10.80 -1.03
CA THR A 33 -19.32 -10.70 -2.04
C THR A 33 -19.87 -10.42 -3.45
N THR A 34 -21.12 -10.80 -3.73
CA THR A 34 -21.87 -10.47 -4.95
C THR A 34 -23.04 -9.52 -4.67
N SER A 35 -22.81 -8.51 -3.83
CA SER A 35 -23.53 -7.25 -4.02
C SER A 35 -23.17 -6.79 -5.42
N THR A 36 -24.12 -6.88 -6.37
CA THR A 36 -24.06 -6.05 -7.57
C THR A 36 -24.03 -4.61 -7.08
N MET A 37 -22.82 -4.09 -6.90
CA MET A 37 -22.57 -2.76 -6.36
C MET A 37 -23.37 -1.78 -7.21
N SER A 38 -24.27 -1.05 -6.56
CA SER A 38 -25.13 -0.09 -7.23
C SER A 38 -24.29 0.87 -8.07
N LYS A 39 -24.72 1.15 -9.30
CA LYS A 39 -24.11 2.22 -10.13
C LYS A 39 -24.18 3.60 -9.47
N ASP A 40 -24.96 3.74 -8.39
CA ASP A 40 -25.15 4.97 -7.63
C ASP A 40 -24.35 5.00 -6.30
N ALA A 41 -23.47 4.02 -6.05
CA ALA A 41 -22.69 3.97 -4.82
C ALA A 41 -21.71 5.16 -4.74
N LYS A 42 -21.83 5.96 -3.66
CA LYS A 42 -20.97 7.13 -3.40
C LYS A 42 -19.62 6.74 -2.79
N SER A 43 -19.58 5.59 -2.12
CA SER A 43 -18.41 5.04 -1.46
C SER A 43 -18.51 3.52 -1.31
N TYR A 44 -17.37 2.94 -0.98
CA TYR A 44 -17.19 1.51 -0.82
C TYR A 44 -16.36 1.25 0.43
N PRO A 45 -16.63 0.19 1.22
CA PRO A 45 -15.66 -0.25 2.21
C PRO A 45 -14.34 -0.62 1.51
N ASN A 46 -13.20 -0.30 2.13
CA ASN A 46 -11.86 -0.44 1.55
C ASN A 46 -11.58 -1.83 0.96
N ALA A 47 -12.10 -2.90 1.58
CA ALA A 47 -11.91 -4.28 1.14
C ALA A 47 -12.66 -4.63 -0.16
N TYR A 48 -13.69 -3.87 -0.50
CA TYR A 48 -14.64 -4.20 -1.58
C TYR A 48 -14.72 -3.13 -2.67
N ALA A 49 -13.97 -2.04 -2.53
CA ALA A 49 -13.87 -1.02 -3.58
C ALA A 49 -13.34 -1.65 -4.88
N PRO A 50 -14.00 -1.47 -6.03
CA PRO A 50 -13.54 -2.01 -7.31
C PRO A 50 -12.27 -1.28 -7.80
N ASP A 51 -11.71 -1.73 -8.93
CA ASP A 51 -10.58 -1.06 -9.57
C ASP A 51 -10.93 0.41 -9.90
N GLY A 52 -10.03 1.32 -9.54
CA GLY A 52 -10.23 2.77 -9.65
C GLY A 52 -9.40 3.58 -8.67
N VAL A 53 -9.63 4.89 -8.67
CA VAL A 53 -9.01 5.84 -7.75
C VAL A 53 -10.06 6.47 -6.85
N TYR A 54 -9.80 6.51 -5.55
CA TYR A 54 -10.75 6.94 -4.52
C TYR A 54 -10.10 7.78 -3.44
N ILE A 55 -10.88 8.58 -2.74
CA ILE A 55 -10.44 9.16 -1.47
C ILE A 55 -10.57 8.09 -0.38
N ALA A 56 -9.44 7.65 0.17
CA ALA A 56 -9.41 6.69 1.26
C ALA A 56 -9.52 7.42 2.61
N THR A 57 -10.33 6.89 3.51
CA THR A 57 -10.59 7.48 4.83
C THR A 57 -10.07 6.61 5.97
N LYS A 58 -9.88 7.20 7.15
CA LYS A 58 -9.43 6.48 8.34
C LYS A 58 -10.52 5.55 8.88
N GLU A 59 -11.76 5.81 8.53
CA GLU A 59 -12.96 5.05 8.85
C GLU A 59 -13.09 3.77 8.00
N GLY A 60 -12.19 3.57 7.04
CA GLY A 60 -12.11 2.34 6.26
C GLY A 60 -12.94 2.34 4.99
N ASN A 61 -13.27 3.52 4.45
CA ASN A 61 -14.03 3.68 3.22
C ASN A 61 -13.20 4.33 2.09
N CYS A 62 -13.55 3.97 0.86
CA CYS A 62 -13.10 4.54 -0.39
C CYS A 62 -14.25 5.34 -1.01
N TRP A 63 -14.15 6.66 -1.00
CA TRP A 63 -15.15 7.56 -1.55
C TRP A 63 -14.83 7.93 -2.99
N LEU A 64 -15.87 8.02 -3.81
CA LEU A 64 -15.76 8.72 -5.09
C LEU A 64 -15.39 10.19 -4.80
N PRO A 65 -14.45 10.79 -5.57
CA PRO A 65 -13.95 12.13 -5.27
C PRO A 65 -15.05 13.20 -5.16
N SER A 66 -16.09 13.09 -5.99
CA SER A 66 -17.25 13.99 -6.00
C SER A 66 -18.10 13.95 -4.72
N HIS A 67 -17.99 12.90 -3.90
CA HIS A 67 -18.83 12.68 -2.72
C HIS A 67 -18.08 12.78 -1.40
N PHE A 68 -16.74 12.88 -1.43
CA PHE A 68 -15.93 12.90 -0.21
C PHE A 68 -16.27 14.10 0.71
N LYS A 69 -16.52 15.29 0.14
CA LYS A 69 -16.85 16.49 0.94
C LYS A 69 -18.12 16.34 1.79
N ASP A 70 -19.07 15.52 1.32
CA ASP A 70 -20.33 15.27 2.01
C ASP A 70 -20.23 14.13 3.04
N SER A 71 -19.09 13.42 3.11
CA SER A 71 -18.93 12.24 3.94
C SER A 71 -18.80 12.55 5.43
N GLY A 72 -18.18 13.67 5.78
CA GLY A 72 -17.75 13.97 7.16
C GLY A 72 -16.61 13.06 7.68
N GLU A 73 -16.01 12.23 6.82
CA GLU A 73 -14.95 11.28 7.18
C GLU A 73 -13.56 11.88 7.09
N THR A 74 -12.60 11.27 7.79
CA THR A 74 -11.24 11.77 7.92
C THR A 74 -10.37 11.25 6.78
N LEU A 75 -9.74 12.15 6.04
CA LEU A 75 -8.77 11.79 5.00
C LEU A 75 -7.65 10.91 5.55
N ARG A 76 -7.43 9.76 4.91
CA ARG A 76 -6.22 8.92 5.07
C ARG A 76 -5.25 9.14 3.92
N GLY A 77 -5.77 9.19 2.69
CA GLY A 77 -4.96 9.29 1.47
C GLY A 77 -5.81 9.09 0.23
N VAL A 78 -5.15 8.85 -0.90
CA VAL A 78 -5.82 8.48 -2.15
C VAL A 78 -5.55 7.01 -2.43
N ALA A 79 -6.60 6.20 -2.50
CA ALA A 79 -6.49 4.80 -2.89
C ALA A 79 -6.37 4.67 -4.41
N VAL A 80 -5.42 3.85 -4.85
CA VAL A 80 -5.31 3.34 -6.22
C VAL A 80 -5.50 1.83 -6.16
N ILE A 81 -6.52 1.34 -6.87
CA ILE A 81 -6.89 -0.07 -6.92
C ILE A 81 -6.84 -0.51 -8.37
N GLY A 82 -6.04 -1.53 -8.65
CA GLY A 82 -5.84 -1.99 -10.02
C GLY A 82 -4.91 -3.19 -10.08
N LYS A 83 -5.14 -4.08 -11.05
CA LYS A 83 -4.26 -5.23 -11.32
C LYS A 83 -3.97 -6.07 -10.07
N GLY A 84 -4.98 -6.25 -9.21
CA GLY A 84 -4.88 -7.02 -7.96
C GLY A 84 -4.16 -6.33 -6.81
N HIS A 85 -3.77 -5.07 -6.95
CA HIS A 85 -3.11 -4.28 -5.90
C HIS A 85 -4.06 -3.21 -5.35
N ARG A 86 -3.88 -2.85 -4.08
CA ARG A 86 -4.66 -1.83 -3.38
C ARG A 86 -3.72 -0.96 -2.54
N ILE A 87 -3.35 0.20 -3.06
CA ILE A 87 -2.33 1.08 -2.48
C ILE A 87 -3.00 2.39 -2.06
N VAL A 88 -2.59 2.95 -0.93
CA VAL A 88 -2.94 4.30 -0.51
C VAL A 88 -1.72 5.19 -0.60
N VAL A 89 -1.84 6.26 -1.39
CA VAL A 89 -0.83 7.30 -1.54
C VAL A 89 -1.07 8.38 -0.48
N ALA A 90 -0.01 8.75 0.25
CA ALA A 90 -0.09 9.82 1.24
C ALA A 90 -0.47 11.16 0.58
N PRO A 91 -1.37 11.97 1.19
CA PRO A 91 -1.71 13.29 0.67
C PRO A 91 -0.48 14.21 0.57
N ASN A 92 0.40 14.13 1.56
CA ASN A 92 1.64 14.89 1.62
C ASN A 92 2.84 14.02 1.25
N GLY A 93 3.86 14.66 0.68
CA GLY A 93 5.19 14.10 0.48
C GLY A 93 6.25 15.10 0.92
N SER A 94 7.53 14.75 0.76
CA SER A 94 8.61 15.60 1.22
C SER A 94 8.63 16.94 0.48
N GLU A 95 8.84 18.05 1.20
CA GLU A 95 8.94 19.41 0.63
C GLU A 95 10.25 19.68 -0.12
N LYS A 96 11.25 18.82 0.07
CA LYS A 96 12.55 18.84 -0.60
C LYS A 96 13.02 17.42 -0.87
N GLY A 97 14.10 17.30 -1.66
CA GLY A 97 14.80 16.04 -1.82
C GLY A 97 15.34 15.53 -0.48
N ILE A 98 15.23 14.24 -0.23
CA ILE A 98 15.74 13.55 0.96
C ILE A 98 16.73 12.50 0.49
N VAL A 99 17.86 12.39 1.18
CA VAL A 99 18.83 11.31 0.95
C VAL A 99 18.18 9.97 1.27
N LEU A 100 18.30 9.00 0.36
CA LEU A 100 17.78 7.66 0.59
C LEU A 100 18.64 6.92 1.61
N LEU A 101 19.95 6.83 1.37
CA LEU A 101 20.86 6.08 2.23
C LEU A 101 22.29 6.65 2.11
N ASP A 102 23.11 6.51 3.15
CA ASP A 102 24.52 6.92 3.07
C ASP A 102 25.29 6.07 2.04
N SER A 103 26.23 6.66 1.32
CA SER A 103 26.99 5.99 0.25
C SER A 103 27.88 4.82 0.72
N ASN A 104 28.15 4.71 2.02
CA ASN A 104 28.93 3.61 2.61
C ASN A 104 28.07 2.43 3.10
N LYS A 105 26.76 2.47 2.86
CA LYS A 105 25.80 1.42 3.24
C LYS A 105 25.21 0.77 2.00
N THR A 106 24.67 -0.42 2.16
CA THR A 106 24.01 -1.17 1.10
C THR A 106 22.76 -1.82 1.68
N LEU A 107 21.60 -1.63 1.03
CA LEU A 107 20.36 -2.28 1.43
C LEU A 107 20.51 -3.82 1.25
N PRO A 108 20.39 -4.64 2.30
CA PRO A 108 20.44 -6.10 2.16
C PRO A 108 19.23 -6.65 1.39
N GLY A 109 19.39 -7.82 0.78
CA GLY A 109 18.34 -8.53 0.05
C GLY A 109 18.53 -8.48 -1.46
N ASP A 110 17.43 -8.63 -2.19
CA ASP A 110 17.43 -8.79 -3.63
C ASP A 110 17.86 -7.51 -4.35
N ARG A 111 18.55 -7.73 -5.48
CA ARG A 111 18.99 -6.67 -6.40
C ARG A 111 18.38 -6.93 -7.76
N TYR A 112 17.76 -5.90 -8.34
CA TYR A 112 17.08 -6.01 -9.62
C TYR A 112 17.82 -5.19 -10.68
N SER A 113 18.51 -5.90 -11.58
CA SER A 113 19.49 -5.31 -12.52
C SER A 113 18.89 -4.51 -13.68
N ASP A 114 17.58 -4.57 -13.87
CA ASP A 114 16.86 -3.88 -14.95
C ASP A 114 15.39 -3.63 -14.56
N TYR A 115 14.70 -2.82 -15.36
CA TYR A 115 13.31 -2.43 -15.10
C TYR A 115 12.35 -3.62 -15.06
N THR A 116 12.56 -4.66 -15.87
CA THR A 116 11.68 -5.84 -15.89
C THR A 116 11.82 -6.66 -14.62
N GLN A 117 13.05 -6.77 -14.09
CA GLN A 117 13.29 -7.38 -12.79
C GLN A 117 12.74 -6.50 -11.66
N GLY A 118 12.92 -5.18 -11.73
CA GLY A 118 12.44 -4.26 -10.69
C GLY A 118 10.92 -4.30 -10.50
N LEU A 119 10.15 -4.60 -11.54
CA LEU A 119 8.70 -4.80 -11.46
C LEU A 119 8.28 -6.02 -10.62
N LYS A 120 9.21 -6.90 -10.27
CA LYS A 120 8.94 -8.07 -9.41
C LYS A 120 8.99 -7.73 -7.92
N ASP A 121 9.56 -6.58 -7.57
CA ASP A 121 9.64 -6.15 -6.18
C ASP A 121 8.30 -5.58 -5.72
N ASN A 122 7.64 -6.29 -4.80
CA ASN A 122 6.36 -5.93 -4.23
C ASN A 122 6.41 -5.81 -2.69
N ASP A 123 7.61 -5.73 -2.11
CA ASP A 123 7.81 -5.74 -0.66
C ASP A 123 8.32 -4.38 -0.14
N GLY A 124 7.62 -3.32 -0.51
CA GLY A 124 8.01 -1.94 -0.19
C GLY A 124 8.08 -1.68 1.31
N LEU A 125 7.21 -2.32 2.09
CA LEU A 125 7.21 -2.24 3.54
C LEU A 125 8.49 -2.83 4.13
N SER A 126 8.84 -4.10 3.80
CA SER A 126 10.05 -4.72 4.32
C SER A 126 11.32 -4.01 3.85
N ASN A 127 11.36 -3.54 2.60
CA ASN A 127 12.49 -2.78 2.09
C ASN A 127 12.67 -1.47 2.87
N THR A 128 11.57 -0.80 3.21
CA THR A 128 11.61 0.42 4.02
C THR A 128 12.06 0.14 5.45
N GLU A 129 11.64 -0.97 6.06
CA GLU A 129 12.10 -1.38 7.40
C GLU A 129 13.61 -1.63 7.41
N LYS A 130 14.14 -2.36 6.42
CA LYS A 130 15.59 -2.57 6.28
C LYS A 130 16.34 -1.26 6.05
N LEU A 131 15.78 -0.34 5.26
CA LEU A 131 16.34 1.00 5.07
C LEU A 131 16.36 1.79 6.38
N LEU A 132 15.30 1.68 7.19
CA LEU A 132 15.20 2.33 8.49
C LEU A 132 16.25 1.81 9.47
N ASP A 133 16.48 0.48 9.51
CA ASP A 133 17.53 -0.15 10.33
C ASP A 133 18.93 0.35 9.96
N LEU A 134 19.12 0.71 8.69
CA LEU A 134 20.35 1.31 8.19
C LEU A 134 20.42 2.84 8.41
N GLY A 135 19.42 3.45 9.04
CA GLY A 135 19.36 4.87 9.33
C GLY A 135 18.98 5.76 8.14
N SER A 136 18.23 5.22 7.16
CA SER A 136 17.73 5.97 6.01
C SER A 136 16.85 7.16 6.41
N PRO A 137 17.21 8.40 6.03
CA PRO A 137 16.36 9.57 6.26
C PRO A 137 15.03 9.49 5.50
N ALA A 138 15.02 8.95 4.29
CA ALA A 138 13.80 8.79 3.48
C ALA A 138 12.83 7.73 4.09
N ALA A 139 13.36 6.62 4.61
CA ALA A 139 12.54 5.63 5.31
C ALA A 139 11.98 6.21 6.62
N LYS A 140 12.81 6.94 7.37
CA LYS A 140 12.38 7.63 8.59
C LYS A 140 11.24 8.62 8.30
N TYR A 141 11.35 9.42 7.23
CA TYR A 141 10.28 10.33 6.82
C TYR A 141 8.94 9.59 6.63
N CYS A 142 8.95 8.41 6.01
CA CYS A 142 7.71 7.63 5.86
C CYS A 142 7.15 7.20 7.22
N LYS A 143 7.99 6.69 8.12
CA LYS A 143 7.56 6.20 9.44
C LYS A 143 7.09 7.29 10.39
N GLU A 144 7.50 8.55 10.19
CA GLU A 144 6.96 9.70 10.92
C GLU A 144 5.46 9.94 10.63
N LEU A 145 4.92 9.43 9.51
CA LEU A 145 3.48 9.46 9.23
C LEU A 145 2.71 8.32 9.93
N GLY A 146 3.41 7.23 10.31
CA GLY A 146 2.86 6.03 10.92
C GLY A 146 3.59 4.75 10.45
N GLU A 147 3.50 3.69 11.24
CA GLU A 147 4.19 2.41 10.97
C GLU A 147 3.77 1.76 9.65
N GLU A 148 2.54 2.02 9.20
CA GLU A 148 2.00 1.46 7.96
C GLU A 148 2.50 2.15 6.70
N TRP A 149 3.19 3.29 6.82
CA TRP A 149 3.69 4.08 5.70
C TRP A 149 5.10 3.65 5.33
N TYR A 150 5.36 3.58 4.02
CA TYR A 150 6.62 3.09 3.50
C TYR A 150 6.99 3.76 2.16
N LEU A 151 8.25 3.63 1.76
CA LEU A 151 8.71 4.05 0.43
C LEU A 151 8.15 3.07 -0.61
N PRO A 152 7.44 3.55 -1.64
CA PRO A 152 6.88 2.67 -2.66
C PRO A 152 7.97 1.87 -3.36
N THR A 153 7.69 0.63 -3.75
CA THR A 153 8.55 -0.09 -4.69
C THR A 153 8.50 0.54 -6.07
N PHE A 154 9.45 0.15 -6.92
CA PHE A 154 9.41 0.51 -8.34
C PHE A 154 8.13 0.01 -9.03
N ALA A 155 7.66 -1.18 -8.68
CA ALA A 155 6.43 -1.75 -9.21
C ALA A 155 5.20 -0.93 -8.78
N GLU A 156 5.13 -0.55 -7.51
CA GLU A 156 4.04 0.28 -6.98
C GLU A 156 4.02 1.67 -7.63
N MET A 157 5.18 2.32 -7.78
CA MET A 157 5.29 3.61 -8.50
C MET A 157 4.80 3.49 -9.96
N CYS A 158 5.19 2.43 -10.66
CA CYS A 158 4.72 2.18 -12.03
C CYS A 158 3.19 2.01 -12.06
N LEU A 159 2.63 1.22 -11.14
CA LEU A 159 1.19 0.99 -11.06
C LEU A 159 0.43 2.30 -10.79
N ILE A 160 0.82 3.07 -9.77
CA ILE A 160 0.09 4.31 -9.44
C ILE A 160 0.18 5.34 -10.56
N HIS A 161 1.27 5.36 -11.33
CA HIS A 161 1.42 6.26 -12.47
C HIS A 161 0.48 5.91 -13.64
N GLU A 162 0.04 4.66 -13.78
CA GLU A 162 -1.00 4.31 -14.76
C GLU A 162 -2.34 5.01 -14.47
N TYR A 163 -2.54 5.45 -13.22
CA TYR A 163 -3.71 6.20 -12.75
C TYR A 163 -3.35 7.67 -12.42
N LYS A 164 -2.23 8.20 -12.96
CA LYS A 164 -1.70 9.53 -12.60
C LYS A 164 -2.74 10.63 -12.69
N LYS A 165 -3.52 10.67 -13.77
CA LYS A 165 -4.51 11.74 -14.00
C LYS A 165 -5.55 11.78 -12.88
N GLU A 166 -6.18 10.64 -12.60
CA GLU A 166 -7.21 10.52 -11.57
C GLU A 166 -6.62 10.72 -10.15
N LEU A 167 -5.40 10.24 -9.91
CA LEU A 167 -4.67 10.46 -8.65
C LEU A 167 -4.36 11.93 -8.42
N ASP A 168 -3.82 12.63 -9.42
CA ASP A 168 -3.51 14.06 -9.33
C ASP A 168 -4.79 14.89 -9.11
N GLU A 169 -5.90 14.55 -9.79
CA GLU A 169 -7.21 15.18 -9.57
C GLU A 169 -7.72 14.97 -8.12
N CYS A 170 -7.58 13.75 -7.59
CA CYS A 170 -7.96 13.44 -6.22
C CYS A 170 -7.11 14.20 -5.19
N LEU A 171 -5.80 14.25 -5.38
CA LEU A 171 -4.89 14.99 -4.52
C LEU A 171 -5.20 16.49 -4.53
N LEU A 172 -5.47 17.05 -5.71
CA LEU A 172 -5.84 18.45 -5.86
C LEU A 172 -7.15 18.76 -5.12
N LEU A 173 -8.14 17.84 -5.20
CA LEU A 173 -9.41 17.97 -4.48
C LEU A 173 -9.22 18.07 -2.95
N VAL A 174 -8.21 17.40 -2.41
CA VAL A 174 -7.84 17.44 -0.98
C VAL A 174 -6.73 18.44 -0.67
N GLY A 175 -6.46 19.39 -1.58
CA GLY A 175 -5.54 20.51 -1.38
C GLY A 175 -4.05 20.15 -1.46
N ASN A 176 -3.72 19.06 -2.16
CA ASN A 176 -2.37 18.51 -2.25
C ASN A 176 -1.96 18.22 -3.70
N SER A 177 -0.69 17.89 -3.91
CA SER A 177 -0.19 17.40 -5.20
C SER A 177 1.02 16.49 -5.01
N LEU A 178 1.31 15.64 -6.01
CA LEU A 178 2.64 15.07 -6.16
C LEU A 178 3.55 16.07 -6.87
N TYR A 179 4.83 16.05 -6.52
CA TYR A 179 5.83 16.88 -7.21
C TYR A 179 6.09 16.29 -8.60
N ASP A 180 6.09 17.11 -9.65
CA ASP A 180 6.47 16.64 -11.00
C ASP A 180 8.00 16.55 -11.10
N GLY A 181 8.53 15.39 -10.74
CA GLY A 181 9.96 15.07 -10.83
C GLY A 181 10.31 13.77 -10.11
N TRP A 182 11.61 13.58 -9.86
CA TRP A 182 12.15 12.34 -9.30
C TRP A 182 11.69 12.04 -7.88
N HIS A 183 11.23 10.81 -7.69
CA HIS A 183 10.88 10.20 -6.43
C HIS A 183 11.72 8.95 -6.18
N TRP A 184 12.11 8.78 -4.92
CA TRP A 184 12.73 7.54 -4.47
C TRP A 184 11.74 6.38 -4.49
N THR A 185 12.28 5.21 -4.83
CA THR A 185 11.62 3.92 -4.57
C THR A 185 12.46 3.10 -3.61
N SER A 186 11.85 2.14 -2.93
CA SER A 186 12.55 1.22 -2.03
C SER A 186 13.28 0.10 -2.77
N THR A 187 13.06 -0.07 -4.08
CA THR A 187 13.65 -1.14 -4.90
C THR A 187 15.12 -0.89 -5.20
N ARG A 188 15.97 -1.84 -4.81
CA ARG A 188 17.43 -1.78 -5.03
C ARG A 188 17.79 -2.14 -6.47
N TYR A 189 18.58 -1.28 -7.11
CA TYR A 189 19.14 -1.50 -8.46
C TYR A 189 20.58 -2.02 -8.41
N GLY A 190 21.41 -1.39 -7.57
CA GLY A 190 22.84 -1.63 -7.42
C GLY A 190 23.28 -1.64 -5.96
N ASP A 191 24.59 -1.66 -5.70
CA ASP A 191 25.11 -1.70 -4.32
C ASP A 191 24.90 -0.39 -3.56
N THR A 192 24.92 0.73 -4.29
CA THR A 192 24.70 2.08 -3.76
C THR A 192 23.69 2.85 -4.61
N SER A 193 22.83 2.14 -5.35
CA SER A 193 21.84 2.76 -6.24
C SER A 193 20.49 2.05 -6.19
N HIS A 194 19.44 2.85 -6.32
CA HIS A 194 18.04 2.43 -6.23
C HIS A 194 17.27 2.92 -7.44
N PHE A 195 16.16 2.27 -7.76
CA PHE A 195 15.28 2.81 -8.79
C PHE A 195 14.71 4.15 -8.31
N ALA A 196 14.70 5.12 -9.21
CA ALA A 196 13.98 6.37 -9.06
C ALA A 196 12.97 6.51 -10.20
N PHE A 197 11.88 7.21 -9.91
CA PHE A 197 10.75 7.37 -10.82
C PHE A 197 10.40 8.85 -10.96
N ASP A 198 10.34 9.34 -12.19
CA ASP A 198 9.93 10.72 -12.49
C ASP A 198 8.40 10.78 -12.64
N TRP A 199 7.74 11.46 -11.71
CA TRP A 199 6.28 11.59 -11.72
C TRP A 199 5.74 12.38 -12.92
N SER A 200 6.55 13.24 -13.54
CA SER A 200 6.09 14.13 -14.62
C SER A 200 5.77 13.38 -15.91
N ASN A 201 6.56 12.35 -16.22
CA ASN A 201 6.54 11.68 -17.52
C ASN A 201 6.71 10.14 -17.43
N GLY A 202 6.86 9.60 -16.21
CA GLY A 202 7.07 8.17 -15.99
C GLY A 202 8.45 7.66 -16.41
N CYS A 203 9.44 8.55 -16.59
CA CYS A 203 10.83 8.19 -16.79
C CYS A 203 11.38 7.45 -15.57
N ARG A 204 12.29 6.50 -15.82
CA ARG A 204 12.81 5.59 -14.81
C ARG A 204 14.32 5.62 -14.89
N CYS A 205 15.01 5.67 -13.77
CA CYS A 205 16.46 5.58 -13.73
C CYS A 205 16.92 4.84 -12.49
N SER A 206 18.23 4.63 -12.39
CA SER A 206 18.88 4.30 -11.14
C SER A 206 19.50 5.58 -10.56
N GLY A 207 19.07 5.98 -9.37
CA GLY A 207 19.65 7.10 -8.64
C GLY A 207 20.73 6.64 -7.67
N ASP A 208 21.77 7.46 -7.48
CA ASP A 208 22.73 7.27 -6.39
C ASP A 208 22.01 7.54 -5.06
N GLN A 209 22.04 6.58 -4.15
CA GLN A 209 21.28 6.64 -2.89
C GLN A 209 21.66 7.83 -1.99
N SER A 210 22.84 8.42 -2.19
CA SER A 210 23.29 9.63 -1.48
C SER A 210 22.80 10.94 -2.11
N GLY A 211 22.15 10.86 -3.29
CA GLY A 211 21.41 11.95 -3.91
C GLY A 211 20.09 12.25 -3.17
N GLY A 212 19.49 13.41 -3.46
CA GLY A 212 18.23 13.82 -2.85
C GLY A 212 17.08 13.85 -3.83
N ASP A 213 16.18 12.86 -3.76
CA ASP A 213 14.91 12.82 -4.50
C ASP A 213 13.71 12.95 -3.56
N ARG A 214 12.51 13.16 -4.13
CA ARG A 214 11.29 13.30 -3.35
C ARG A 214 10.86 11.98 -2.73
N VAL A 215 10.19 12.07 -1.59
CA VAL A 215 9.57 10.93 -0.92
C VAL A 215 8.07 11.12 -0.92
N ARG A 216 7.36 10.17 -1.51
CA ARG A 216 5.90 10.07 -1.44
C ARG A 216 5.55 8.75 -0.76
N PRO A 217 5.25 8.75 0.55
CA PRO A 217 4.91 7.53 1.26
C PRO A 217 3.65 6.89 0.67
N VAL A 218 3.63 5.56 0.67
CA VAL A 218 2.46 4.76 0.37
C VAL A 218 2.18 3.79 1.51
N SER A 219 0.99 3.18 1.49
CA SER A 219 0.58 2.15 2.43
C SER A 219 -0.34 1.15 1.74
N ALA A 220 -0.48 -0.07 2.28
CA ALA A 220 -1.55 -0.95 1.87
C ALA A 220 -2.92 -0.32 2.21
N LEU A 221 -3.93 -0.53 1.35
CA LEU A 221 -5.29 -0.05 1.60
C LEU A 221 -6.00 -0.84 2.70
N SER A 222 -5.71 -2.13 2.81
CA SER A 222 -6.28 -3.01 3.83
C SER A 222 -5.15 -3.59 4.66
N LEU A 223 -5.12 -3.26 5.95
CA LEU A 223 -4.45 -4.09 6.93
C LEU A 223 -5.36 -5.31 7.13
N THR A 224 -5.03 -6.43 6.48
CA THR A 224 -5.62 -7.70 6.91
C THR A 224 -4.93 -8.02 8.23
N ILE A 225 -5.60 -7.76 9.36
CA ILE A 225 -5.20 -8.24 10.68
C ILE A 225 -5.93 -9.55 10.95
#